data_AF-A0A0D6JAL5-F1
#
_entry.id   AF-A0A0D6JAL5-F1
#
_cell.length_a   1.000
_cell.length_b   1.000
_cell.length_c   1.000
_cell.angle_alpha   90.00
_cell.angle_beta   90.00
_cell.angle_gamma   90.00
#
_symmetry.space_group_name_H-M   'P 1'
#
loop_
_entity.id
_entity.type
_entity.pdbx_description
1 polymer ?
#
loop_
_entity_poly.entity_id
_entity_poly.type
_entity_poly.pdbx_seq_one_letter_code
_entity_poly.pdbx_strand_id
1 'polypeptide(L)'
;MGQSSKVSPGTPPQERRPKVSLSKQDERLICRFELSARRELRRLIRTSPRFTELAEVFPGAAYVLATRQGEKDQRRKAAKLVRDGAKLKTIAHTLELPLWLRRLPPSAFNGPLPPLPDSETFARRVAARLPAESADATFWLASVAFAAAAVHEDFALWLVEQSICSQDAKPERLFAVLAAYAWYSGALLTPAHDLIVVPWRPEIAFDTALCAAKSWLNRLRLVMQLEPGTIADSWLRPGEAMGLTFVPLIEQSEILEEAQAMQNCADQYADRLAREKCRLFSIRRGASRLATLEIGPHPRETGVLAITQLKARHNMPASVEIWQAAHAWLATQPGLKRLPPMVAPERALNSKVWTDLMEPYRQRKNGADWLPSIPTQVAFARLDSDMTDLARRAGVTSWLFT
;
A
#
# COMPACT_ATOMS: atom_id res chain seq x y z
N MET A 1 -71.09 55.38 -7.42
CA MET A 1 -69.73 54.79 -7.42
C MET A 1 -69.86 53.29 -7.19
N GLY A 2 -69.87 52.48 -8.26
CA GLY A 2 -69.87 51.02 -8.18
C GLY A 2 -68.56 50.50 -8.77
N GLN A 3 -67.71 49.90 -7.94
CA GLN A 3 -66.47 49.27 -8.41
C GLN A 3 -66.74 47.80 -8.70
N SER A 4 -66.49 47.43 -9.95
CA SER A 4 -66.65 46.08 -10.51
C SER A 4 -65.33 45.32 -10.34
N SER A 5 -65.35 44.26 -9.52
CA SER A 5 -64.19 43.39 -9.30
C SER A 5 -64.00 42.42 -10.47
N LYS A 6 -62.92 42.60 -11.23
CA LYS A 6 -62.47 41.69 -12.28
C LYS A 6 -61.89 40.41 -11.66
N VAL A 7 -62.58 39.29 -11.85
CA VAL A 7 -62.07 37.93 -11.58
C VAL A 7 -61.10 37.54 -12.69
N SER A 8 -59.85 37.23 -12.33
CA SER A 8 -58.84 36.71 -13.26
C SER A 8 -59.11 35.23 -13.59
N PRO A 9 -58.97 34.79 -14.85
CA PRO A 9 -59.19 33.40 -15.22
C PRO A 9 -58.04 32.53 -14.71
N GLY A 10 -58.39 31.49 -13.96
CA GLY A 10 -57.46 30.53 -13.38
C GLY A 10 -56.67 29.78 -14.45
N THR A 11 -55.36 29.70 -14.25
CA THR A 11 -54.42 28.89 -15.03
C THR A 11 -54.90 27.44 -15.09
N PRO A 12 -55.05 26.83 -16.28
CA PRO A 12 -55.51 25.45 -16.38
C PRO A 12 -54.54 24.49 -15.67
N PRO A 13 -55.05 23.44 -15.00
CA PRO A 13 -54.22 22.48 -14.30
C PRO A 13 -53.27 21.81 -15.30
N GLN A 14 -51.96 21.91 -15.05
CA GLN A 14 -50.94 21.20 -15.82
C GLN A 14 -51.26 19.71 -15.83
N GLU A 15 -51.68 19.20 -16.99
CA GLU A 15 -51.82 17.77 -17.23
C GLU A 15 -50.53 17.05 -16.83
N ARG A 16 -50.63 16.24 -15.78
CA ARG A 16 -49.54 15.37 -15.33
C ARG A 16 -49.26 14.38 -16.46
N ARG A 17 -48.18 14.63 -17.20
CA ARG A 17 -47.66 13.69 -18.22
C ARG A 17 -47.70 12.26 -17.65
N PRO A 18 -48.25 11.28 -18.40
CA PRO A 18 -48.33 9.91 -17.93
C PRO A 18 -46.94 9.42 -17.54
N LYS A 19 -46.81 8.88 -16.32
CA LYS A 19 -45.57 8.29 -15.84
C LYS A 19 -45.31 7.04 -16.67
N VAL A 20 -44.37 7.13 -17.63
CA VAL A 20 -43.85 5.97 -18.34
C VAL A 20 -43.34 4.97 -17.28
N SER A 21 -43.99 3.81 -17.19
CA SER A 21 -43.59 2.72 -16.32
C SER A 21 -42.31 2.08 -16.88
N LEU A 22 -41.35 1.80 -16.01
CA LEU A 22 -40.14 1.09 -16.38
C LEU A 22 -40.44 -0.40 -16.52
N SER A 23 -39.75 -1.09 -17.43
CA SER A 23 -39.90 -2.54 -17.56
C SER A 23 -39.31 -3.25 -16.34
N LYS A 24 -39.73 -4.50 -16.11
CA LYS A 24 -39.11 -5.34 -15.05
C LYS A 24 -37.62 -5.59 -15.31
N GLN A 25 -37.19 -5.59 -16.56
CA GLN A 25 -35.78 -5.76 -16.95
C GLN A 25 -34.97 -4.50 -16.59
N ASP A 26 -35.49 -3.31 -16.90
CA ASP A 26 -34.86 -2.04 -16.51
C ASP A 26 -34.65 -1.96 -15.00
N GLU A 27 -35.67 -2.30 -14.20
CA GLU A 27 -35.54 -2.26 -12.74
C GLU A 27 -34.49 -3.27 -12.23
N ARG A 28 -34.40 -4.47 -12.82
CA ARG A 28 -33.35 -5.45 -12.48
C ARG A 28 -31.95 -4.92 -12.80
N LEU A 29 -31.77 -4.29 -13.96
CA LEU A 29 -30.51 -3.66 -14.36
C LEU A 29 -30.13 -2.54 -13.39
N ILE A 30 -31.07 -1.63 -13.09
CA ILE A 30 -30.86 -0.51 -12.17
C ILE A 30 -30.49 -0.99 -10.77
N CYS A 31 -31.10 -2.08 -10.29
CA CYS A 31 -30.79 -2.65 -8.98
C CYS A 31 -29.34 -3.16 -8.85
N ARG A 32 -28.61 -3.38 -9.95
CA ARG A 32 -27.18 -3.76 -9.91
C ARG A 32 -26.25 -2.58 -9.65
N PHE A 33 -26.71 -1.35 -9.85
CA PHE A 33 -25.96 -0.14 -9.53
C PHE A 33 -26.03 0.18 -8.03
N GLU A 34 -25.07 0.95 -7.55
CA GLU A 34 -25.07 1.51 -6.19
C GLU A 34 -26.31 2.40 -5.95
N LEU A 35 -26.79 2.43 -4.70
CA LEU A 35 -28.06 3.03 -4.29
C LEU A 35 -28.22 4.49 -4.72
N SER A 36 -27.16 5.29 -4.60
CA SER A 36 -27.17 6.73 -4.93
C SER A 36 -27.45 7.00 -6.42
N ALA A 37 -27.04 6.09 -7.31
CA ALA A 37 -27.24 6.22 -8.75
C ALA A 37 -28.67 5.82 -9.20
N ARG A 38 -29.33 4.90 -8.49
CA ARG A 38 -30.57 4.25 -8.96
C ARG A 38 -31.69 5.22 -9.27
N ARG A 39 -31.89 6.24 -8.44
CA ARG A 39 -32.98 7.22 -8.62
C ARG A 39 -32.80 8.02 -9.91
N GLU A 40 -31.59 8.48 -10.17
CA GLU A 40 -31.29 9.30 -11.34
C GLU A 40 -31.26 8.45 -12.62
N LEU A 41 -30.76 7.21 -12.56
CA LEU A 41 -30.87 6.27 -13.69
C LEU A 41 -32.32 6.04 -14.11
N ARG A 42 -33.24 5.81 -13.15
CA ARG A 42 -34.69 5.71 -13.46
C ARG A 42 -35.21 6.96 -14.17
N ARG A 43 -34.75 8.15 -13.78
CA ARG A 43 -35.14 9.41 -14.42
C ARG A 43 -34.61 9.45 -15.86
N LEU A 44 -33.33 9.14 -16.06
CA LEU A 44 -32.71 9.15 -17.38
C LEU A 44 -33.38 8.14 -18.33
N ILE A 45 -33.61 6.90 -17.89
CA ILE A 45 -34.26 5.86 -18.70
C ILE A 45 -35.68 6.25 -19.12
N ARG A 46 -36.46 6.87 -18.22
CA ARG A 46 -37.79 7.40 -18.57
C ARG A 46 -37.76 8.51 -19.61
N THR A 47 -36.64 9.22 -19.75
CA THR A 47 -36.49 10.25 -20.79
C THR A 47 -36.08 9.69 -22.15
N SER A 48 -35.37 8.57 -22.18
CA SER A 48 -34.99 7.90 -23.43
C SER A 48 -34.56 6.45 -23.16
N PRO A 49 -35.03 5.47 -23.95
CA PRO A 49 -34.60 4.07 -23.84
C PRO A 49 -33.10 3.88 -24.14
N ARG A 50 -32.46 4.84 -24.82
CA ARG A 50 -31.00 4.83 -25.06
C ARG A 50 -30.17 4.83 -23.78
N PHE A 51 -30.73 5.29 -22.66
CA PHE A 51 -30.05 5.20 -21.36
C PHE A 51 -30.06 3.78 -20.79
N THR A 52 -31.06 2.95 -21.12
CA THR A 52 -31.02 1.51 -20.80
C THR A 52 -29.90 0.86 -21.58
N GLU A 53 -29.83 1.09 -22.90
CA GLU A 53 -28.76 0.57 -23.75
C GLU A 53 -27.37 0.99 -23.22
N LEU A 54 -27.20 2.27 -22.86
CA LEU A 54 -25.95 2.75 -22.26
C LEU A 54 -25.61 2.02 -20.96
N ALA A 55 -26.59 1.83 -20.07
CA ALA A 55 -26.38 1.15 -18.80
C ALA A 55 -26.01 -0.34 -18.97
N GLU A 56 -26.41 -0.96 -20.09
CA GLU A 56 -26.01 -2.33 -20.44
C GLU A 56 -24.62 -2.39 -21.07
N VAL A 57 -24.33 -1.53 -22.05
CA VAL A 57 -23.09 -1.61 -22.86
C VAL A 57 -21.92 -0.85 -22.27
N PHE A 58 -22.18 0.16 -21.42
CA PHE A 58 -21.15 0.93 -20.73
C PHE A 58 -21.66 1.43 -19.37
N PRO A 59 -21.72 0.54 -18.36
CA PRO A 59 -22.24 0.87 -17.03
C PRO A 59 -21.54 2.07 -16.37
N GLY A 60 -20.22 2.21 -16.54
CA GLY A 60 -19.47 3.34 -15.99
C GLY A 60 -19.93 4.72 -16.50
N ALA A 61 -20.24 4.83 -17.79
CA ALA A 61 -20.76 6.08 -18.36
C ALA A 61 -22.17 6.40 -17.84
N ALA A 62 -23.04 5.37 -17.75
CA ALA A 62 -24.37 5.54 -17.16
C ALA A 62 -24.28 5.97 -15.69
N TYR A 63 -23.36 5.37 -14.91
CA TYR A 63 -23.11 5.71 -13.52
C TYR A 63 -22.68 7.18 -13.35
N VAL A 64 -21.66 7.64 -14.10
CA VAL A 64 -21.16 9.03 -14.04
C VAL A 64 -22.25 10.06 -14.34
N LEU A 65 -23.10 9.78 -15.34
CA LEU A 65 -24.24 10.64 -15.67
C LEU A 65 -25.27 10.68 -14.54
N ALA A 66 -25.53 9.53 -13.90
CA ALA A 66 -26.52 9.40 -12.83
C ALA A 66 -26.06 10.00 -11.49
N THR A 67 -24.78 9.82 -11.13
CA THR A 67 -24.22 10.37 -9.88
C THR A 67 -23.75 11.81 -10.04
N ARG A 68 -23.84 12.36 -11.25
CA ARG A 68 -23.42 13.74 -11.55
C ARG A 68 -21.95 13.95 -11.16
N GLN A 69 -21.09 13.07 -11.62
CA GLN A 69 -19.63 13.23 -11.54
C GLN A 69 -19.08 14.01 -12.75
N GLY A 70 -17.94 14.68 -12.56
CA GLY A 70 -17.31 15.53 -13.59
C GLY A 70 -18.02 16.86 -13.88
N GLU A 71 -17.57 17.52 -14.94
CA GLU A 71 -18.04 18.86 -15.32
C GLU A 71 -19.49 18.87 -15.82
N LYS A 72 -20.25 19.90 -15.43
CA LYS A 72 -21.69 19.99 -15.71
C LYS A 72 -21.98 20.03 -17.20
N ASP A 73 -21.18 20.76 -17.96
CA ASP A 73 -21.40 20.96 -19.41
C ASP A 73 -20.98 19.73 -20.21
N GLN A 74 -19.89 19.06 -19.83
CA GLN A 74 -19.50 17.76 -20.38
C GLN A 74 -20.62 16.73 -20.20
N ARG A 75 -21.19 16.62 -19.00
CA ARG A 75 -22.33 15.72 -18.76
C ARG A 75 -23.55 16.06 -19.61
N ARG A 76 -23.90 17.35 -19.74
CA ARG A 76 -25.05 17.79 -20.56
C ARG A 76 -24.84 17.41 -22.02
N LYS A 77 -23.62 17.63 -22.53
CA LYS A 77 -23.22 17.25 -23.89
C LYS A 77 -23.27 15.74 -24.07
N ALA A 78 -22.72 14.96 -23.15
CA ALA A 78 -22.77 13.50 -23.17
C ALA A 78 -24.21 12.96 -23.12
N ALA A 79 -25.07 13.49 -22.25
CA ALA A 79 -26.48 13.11 -22.19
C ALA A 79 -27.25 13.45 -23.47
N LYS A 80 -26.90 14.54 -24.16
CA LYS A 80 -27.41 14.85 -25.50
C LYS A 80 -26.93 13.81 -26.52
N LEU A 81 -25.63 13.52 -26.56
CA LEU A 81 -25.04 12.50 -27.45
C LEU A 81 -25.69 11.12 -27.28
N VAL A 82 -26.01 10.71 -26.04
CA VAL A 82 -26.72 9.44 -25.77
C VAL A 82 -28.12 9.45 -26.37
N ARG A 83 -28.89 10.53 -26.20
CA ARG A 83 -30.23 10.66 -26.78
C ARG A 83 -30.20 10.67 -28.31
N ASP A 84 -29.19 11.29 -28.88
CA ASP A 84 -28.99 11.40 -30.32
C ASP A 84 -28.41 10.11 -30.94
N GLY A 85 -28.12 9.08 -30.13
CA GLY A 85 -27.60 7.79 -30.61
C GLY A 85 -26.15 7.84 -31.10
N ALA A 86 -25.32 8.73 -30.53
CA ALA A 86 -23.92 8.86 -30.90
C ALA A 86 -23.09 7.61 -30.58
N LYS A 87 -21.93 7.48 -31.24
CA LYS A 87 -20.98 6.38 -31.02
C LYS A 87 -20.46 6.38 -29.59
N LEU A 88 -20.29 5.19 -29.01
CA LEU A 88 -19.84 5.00 -27.62
C LEU A 88 -18.50 5.69 -27.33
N LYS A 89 -17.54 5.63 -28.27
CA LYS A 89 -16.23 6.30 -28.16
C LYS A 89 -16.38 7.82 -27.98
N THR A 90 -17.34 8.43 -28.66
CA THR A 90 -17.60 9.88 -28.54
C THR A 90 -18.19 10.23 -27.17
N ILE A 91 -19.09 9.38 -26.64
CA ILE A 91 -19.66 9.56 -25.29
C ILE A 91 -18.56 9.39 -24.24
N ALA A 92 -17.75 8.33 -24.34
CA ALA A 92 -16.63 8.03 -23.46
C ALA A 92 -15.64 9.20 -23.38
N HIS A 93 -15.20 9.69 -24.55
CA HIS A 93 -14.28 10.82 -24.65
C HIS A 93 -14.88 12.11 -24.07
N THR A 94 -16.18 12.36 -24.28
CA THR A 94 -16.86 13.55 -23.71
C THR A 94 -16.93 13.51 -22.18
N LEU A 95 -16.94 12.31 -21.59
CA LEU A 95 -16.96 12.09 -20.14
C LEU A 95 -15.55 11.84 -19.56
N GLU A 96 -14.49 11.89 -20.38
CA GLU A 96 -13.12 11.57 -19.99
C GLU A 96 -13.00 10.16 -19.36
N LEU A 97 -13.76 9.19 -19.88
CA LEU A 97 -13.78 7.82 -19.40
C LEU A 97 -13.01 6.86 -20.31
N PRO A 98 -12.10 6.03 -19.75
CA PRO A 98 -11.47 4.96 -20.51
C PRO A 98 -12.50 3.94 -21.02
N LEU A 99 -12.37 3.55 -22.30
CA LEU A 99 -13.31 2.61 -22.92
C LEU A 99 -13.28 1.20 -22.32
N TRP A 100 -12.20 0.81 -21.65
CA TRP A 100 -12.10 -0.52 -21.04
C TRP A 100 -13.08 -0.71 -19.87
N LEU A 101 -13.53 0.39 -19.23
CA LEU A 101 -14.56 0.37 -18.18
C LEU A 101 -15.90 -0.21 -18.63
N ARG A 102 -16.17 -0.24 -19.94
CA ARG A 102 -17.39 -0.84 -20.51
C ARG A 102 -17.54 -2.33 -20.18
N ARG A 103 -16.44 -3.00 -19.84
CA ARG A 103 -16.41 -4.43 -19.52
C ARG A 103 -16.68 -4.74 -18.04
N LEU A 104 -16.72 -3.71 -17.18
CA LEU A 104 -17.02 -3.88 -15.76
C LEU A 104 -18.52 -3.96 -15.50
N PRO A 105 -18.96 -4.74 -14.50
CA PRO A 105 -20.37 -4.78 -14.11
C PRO A 105 -20.80 -3.45 -13.46
N PRO A 106 -22.11 -3.13 -13.46
CA PRO A 106 -22.65 -1.97 -12.74
C PRO A 106 -22.25 -1.87 -11.27
N SER A 107 -22.05 -3.02 -10.60
CA SER A 107 -21.69 -3.10 -9.20
C SER A 107 -20.28 -2.58 -8.90
N ALA A 108 -19.39 -2.53 -9.90
CA ALA A 108 -18.02 -2.05 -9.75
C ALA A 108 -17.93 -0.56 -9.43
N PHE A 109 -18.99 0.20 -9.74
CA PHE A 109 -19.00 1.64 -9.64
C PHE A 109 -19.62 2.08 -8.31
N ASN A 110 -18.78 2.54 -7.39
CA ASN A 110 -19.18 3.05 -6.09
C ASN A 110 -18.36 4.30 -5.74
N GLY A 111 -19.05 5.39 -5.40
CA GLY A 111 -18.42 6.66 -5.06
C GLY A 111 -17.82 7.40 -6.27
N PRO A 112 -17.07 8.48 -6.01
CA PRO A 112 -16.36 9.24 -7.04
C PRO A 112 -15.37 8.37 -7.82
N LEU A 113 -15.39 8.44 -9.15
CA LEU A 113 -14.35 7.82 -9.96
C LEU A 113 -13.07 8.68 -9.91
N PRO A 114 -11.96 8.13 -9.39
CA PRO A 114 -10.65 8.79 -9.49
C PRO A 114 -10.17 8.83 -10.95
N PRO A 115 -9.11 9.60 -11.25
CA PRO A 115 -8.41 9.48 -12.53
C PRO A 115 -8.00 8.02 -12.79
N LEU A 116 -8.28 7.54 -13.99
CA LEU A 116 -8.03 6.15 -14.39
C LEU A 116 -7.06 6.12 -15.57
N PRO A 117 -6.20 5.08 -15.65
CA PRO A 117 -5.30 4.90 -16.78
C PRO A 117 -6.09 4.68 -18.07
N ASP A 118 -5.71 5.44 -19.11
CA ASP A 118 -6.41 5.50 -20.39
C ASP A 118 -5.50 5.17 -21.59
N SER A 119 -4.23 4.83 -21.35
CA SER A 119 -3.31 4.47 -22.42
C SER A 119 -3.81 3.25 -23.21
N GLU A 120 -3.54 3.21 -24.52
CA GLU A 120 -3.98 2.11 -25.37
C GLU A 120 -3.33 0.77 -24.95
N THR A 121 -2.08 0.82 -24.49
CA THR A 121 -1.36 -0.37 -23.99
C THR A 121 -1.99 -0.88 -22.70
N PHE A 122 -2.33 0.01 -21.75
CA PHE A 122 -3.04 -0.38 -20.54
C PHE A 122 -4.42 -0.94 -20.85
N ALA A 123 -5.20 -0.25 -21.68
CA ALA A 123 -6.57 -0.65 -22.05
C ALA A 123 -6.62 -2.05 -22.68
N ARG A 124 -5.63 -2.41 -23.52
CA ARG A 124 -5.53 -3.77 -24.10
C ARG A 124 -5.20 -4.82 -23.05
N ARG A 125 -4.26 -4.52 -22.15
CA ARG A 125 -3.77 -5.45 -21.12
C ARG A 125 -4.80 -5.67 -20.00
N VAL A 126 -5.37 -4.60 -19.46
CA VAL A 126 -6.30 -4.67 -18.31
C VAL A 126 -7.57 -5.47 -18.63
N ALA A 127 -7.98 -5.46 -19.90
CA ALA A 127 -9.21 -6.12 -20.33
C ALA A 127 -9.16 -7.66 -20.18
N ALA A 128 -7.95 -8.24 -20.15
CA ALA A 128 -7.74 -9.68 -19.89
C ALA A 128 -7.64 -10.01 -18.39
N ARG A 129 -7.61 -8.99 -17.52
CA ARG A 129 -7.38 -9.10 -16.07
C ARG A 129 -8.58 -8.63 -15.25
N LEU A 130 -9.76 -8.63 -15.87
CA LEU A 130 -10.99 -8.24 -15.20
C LEU A 130 -11.38 -9.30 -14.17
N PRO A 131 -11.94 -8.89 -13.02
CA PRO A 131 -12.35 -9.82 -11.99
C PRO A 131 -13.47 -10.72 -12.52
N ALA A 132 -13.36 -12.03 -12.24
CA ALA A 132 -14.38 -13.00 -12.60
C ALA A 132 -15.67 -12.79 -11.79
N GLU A 133 -15.52 -12.44 -10.50
CA GLU A 133 -16.62 -12.23 -9.58
C GLU A 133 -17.01 -10.75 -9.50
N SER A 134 -18.31 -10.46 -9.61
CA SER A 134 -18.81 -9.08 -9.56
C SER A 134 -18.67 -8.43 -8.19
N ALA A 135 -18.50 -9.24 -7.13
CA ALA A 135 -18.31 -8.76 -5.75
C ALA A 135 -16.97 -8.04 -5.57
N ASP A 136 -15.93 -8.48 -6.29
CA ASP A 136 -14.58 -7.92 -6.19
C ASP A 136 -14.36 -6.71 -7.11
N ALA A 137 -15.27 -6.47 -8.06
CA ALA A 137 -15.09 -5.47 -9.11
C ALA A 137 -14.88 -4.05 -8.58
N THR A 138 -15.51 -3.70 -7.46
CA THR A 138 -15.35 -2.38 -6.82
C THR A 138 -13.97 -2.21 -6.22
N PHE A 139 -13.52 -3.17 -5.42
CA PHE A 139 -12.19 -3.15 -4.80
C PHE A 139 -11.09 -3.22 -5.87
N TRP A 140 -11.29 -4.06 -6.88
CA TRP A 140 -10.39 -4.18 -8.03
C TRP A 140 -10.25 -2.84 -8.77
N LEU A 141 -11.35 -2.15 -9.08
CA LEU A 141 -11.31 -0.87 -9.77
C LEU A 141 -10.62 0.21 -8.94
N ALA A 142 -10.91 0.25 -7.64
CA ALA A 142 -10.24 1.16 -6.71
C ALA A 142 -8.74 0.87 -6.59
N SER A 143 -8.34 -0.40 -6.67
CA SER A 143 -6.93 -0.83 -6.66
C SER A 143 -6.19 -0.42 -7.93
N VAL A 144 -6.82 -0.56 -9.11
CA VAL A 144 -6.27 -0.04 -10.38
C VAL A 144 -5.99 1.44 -10.29
N ALA A 145 -6.98 2.21 -9.84
CA ALA A 145 -6.87 3.65 -9.75
C ALA A 145 -5.77 4.07 -8.78
N PHE A 146 -5.77 3.49 -7.58
CA PHE A 146 -4.75 3.76 -6.57
C PHE A 146 -3.36 3.43 -7.10
N ALA A 147 -3.16 2.24 -7.66
CA ALA A 147 -1.85 1.79 -8.14
C ALA A 147 -1.31 2.67 -9.28
N ALA A 148 -2.16 3.06 -10.22
CA ALA A 148 -1.78 3.94 -11.32
C ALA A 148 -1.41 5.34 -10.81
N ALA A 149 -2.20 5.88 -9.87
CA ALA A 149 -1.93 7.18 -9.27
C ALA A 149 -0.65 7.16 -8.41
N ALA A 150 -0.54 6.20 -7.49
CA ALA A 150 0.54 6.06 -6.52
C ALA A 150 1.88 5.69 -7.18
N VAL A 151 1.87 4.93 -8.28
CA VAL A 151 3.11 4.46 -8.94
C VAL A 151 3.09 4.79 -10.43
N HIS A 152 2.51 3.92 -11.27
CA HIS A 152 2.30 4.08 -12.70
C HIS A 152 1.48 2.88 -13.25
N GLU A 153 1.18 2.90 -14.56
CA GLU A 153 0.34 1.90 -15.22
C GLU A 153 0.86 0.46 -15.13
N ASP A 154 2.17 0.23 -15.28
CA ASP A 154 2.72 -1.14 -15.18
C ASP A 154 2.56 -1.75 -13.79
N PHE A 155 2.70 -0.93 -12.72
CA PHE A 155 2.44 -1.39 -11.36
C PHE A 155 0.96 -1.70 -11.15
N ALA A 156 0.05 -0.89 -11.73
CA ALA A 156 -1.38 -1.18 -11.70
C ALA A 156 -1.73 -2.49 -12.40
N LEU A 157 -1.13 -2.78 -13.57
CA LEU A 157 -1.32 -4.05 -14.29
C LEU A 157 -0.78 -5.24 -13.50
N TRP A 158 0.41 -5.09 -12.91
CA TRP A 158 0.99 -6.11 -12.04
C TRP A 158 0.12 -6.36 -10.81
N LEU A 159 -0.42 -5.31 -10.18
CA LEU A 159 -1.23 -5.44 -8.97
C LEU A 159 -2.56 -6.17 -9.23
N VAL A 160 -3.22 -5.91 -10.36
CA VAL A 160 -4.50 -6.58 -10.66
C VAL A 160 -4.37 -8.03 -11.12
N GLU A 161 -3.16 -8.50 -11.43
CA GLU A 161 -2.90 -9.92 -11.64
C GLU A 161 -2.89 -10.70 -10.32
N GLN A 162 -2.80 -10.00 -9.19
CA GLN A 162 -2.72 -10.62 -7.89
C GLN A 162 -4.13 -10.97 -7.41
N SER A 163 -4.34 -12.23 -7.07
CA SER A 163 -5.61 -12.76 -6.55
C SER A 163 -5.88 -12.29 -5.11
N ILE A 164 -6.04 -10.98 -4.92
CA ILE A 164 -6.24 -10.34 -3.62
C ILE A 164 -7.73 -10.05 -3.47
N CYS A 165 -8.47 -11.03 -2.94
CA CYS A 165 -9.86 -10.84 -2.58
C CYS A 165 -9.94 -9.97 -1.33
N SER A 166 -10.71 -8.88 -1.36
CA SER A 166 -10.85 -8.01 -0.19
C SER A 166 -12.16 -7.25 -0.19
N GLN A 167 -13.18 -7.90 0.38
CA GLN A 167 -14.37 -7.19 0.83
C GLN A 167 -13.95 -6.17 1.91
N ASP A 168 -14.45 -4.94 1.78
CA ASP A 168 -14.31 -3.83 2.72
C ASP A 168 -12.89 -3.28 2.97
N ALA A 169 -11.88 -3.69 2.21
CA ALA A 169 -10.54 -3.10 2.32
C ALA A 169 -10.44 -1.78 1.54
N LYS A 170 -9.57 -0.91 2.04
CA LYS A 170 -9.19 0.35 1.39
C LYS A 170 -7.85 0.17 0.67
N PRO A 171 -7.81 0.21 -0.68
CA PRO A 171 -6.56 0.01 -1.43
C PRO A 171 -5.44 0.94 -0.97
N GLU A 172 -5.76 2.19 -0.64
CA GLU A 172 -4.80 3.18 -0.20
C GLU A 172 -4.12 2.80 1.12
N ARG A 173 -4.79 2.05 2.00
CA ARG A 173 -4.17 1.52 3.22
C ARG A 173 -3.38 0.25 2.94
N LEU A 174 -4.01 -0.67 2.22
CA LEU A 174 -3.48 -2.02 2.02
C LEU A 174 -2.19 -1.99 1.21
N PHE A 175 -2.12 -1.13 0.18
CA PHE A 175 -1.01 -1.07 -0.76
C PHE A 175 -0.07 0.12 -0.54
N ALA A 176 -0.26 0.93 0.51
CA ALA A 176 0.50 2.17 0.76
C ALA A 176 2.02 1.96 0.65
N VAL A 177 2.54 1.01 1.44
CA VAL A 177 3.98 0.74 1.53
C VAL A 177 4.50 0.08 0.26
N LEU A 178 3.74 -0.88 -0.29
CA LEU A 178 4.11 -1.59 -1.52
C LEU A 178 4.20 -0.63 -2.71
N ALA A 179 3.27 0.31 -2.82
CA ALA A 179 3.27 1.34 -3.85
C ALA A 179 4.45 2.31 -3.70
N ALA A 180 4.71 2.79 -2.48
CA ALA A 180 5.85 3.67 -2.24
C ALA A 180 7.18 2.98 -2.56
N TYR A 181 7.37 1.74 -2.11
CA TYR A 181 8.52 0.91 -2.45
C TYR A 181 8.67 0.72 -3.97
N ALA A 182 7.58 0.40 -4.68
CA ALA A 182 7.62 0.22 -6.13
C ALA A 182 7.98 1.51 -6.86
N TRP A 183 7.49 2.66 -6.40
CA TRP A 183 7.87 3.95 -6.94
C TRP A 183 9.34 4.29 -6.70
N TYR A 184 9.83 4.10 -5.46
CA TYR A 184 11.23 4.34 -5.12
C TYR A 184 12.18 3.37 -5.84
N SER A 185 11.71 2.20 -6.24
CA SER A 185 12.50 1.26 -7.05
C SER A 185 12.92 1.85 -8.40
N GLY A 186 12.16 2.80 -8.96
CA GLY A 186 12.52 3.54 -10.17
C GLY A 186 13.16 4.92 -9.93
N ALA A 187 13.17 5.42 -8.69
CA ALA A 187 13.65 6.75 -8.34
C ALA A 187 15.13 6.74 -7.87
N LEU A 188 16.04 6.35 -8.78
CA LEU A 188 17.44 6.01 -8.48
C LEU A 188 18.27 7.09 -7.75
N LEU A 189 17.86 8.35 -7.82
CA LEU A 189 18.58 9.49 -7.23
C LEU A 189 17.94 9.97 -5.93
N THR A 190 17.35 9.06 -5.15
CA THR A 190 16.67 9.41 -3.89
C THR A 190 17.26 8.63 -2.72
N PRO A 191 17.41 9.22 -1.53
CA PRO A 191 17.97 8.51 -0.37
C PRO A 191 17.14 7.28 0.05
N ALA A 192 15.83 7.30 -0.18
CA ALA A 192 14.97 6.15 0.10
C ALA A 192 15.16 5.00 -0.91
N HIS A 193 15.64 5.28 -2.13
CA HIS A 193 16.04 4.25 -3.10
C HIS A 193 17.27 3.48 -2.61
N ASP A 194 18.25 4.15 -2.00
CA ASP A 194 19.49 3.52 -1.52
C ASP A 194 19.25 2.44 -0.44
N LEU A 195 18.05 2.46 0.18
CA LEU A 195 17.63 1.47 1.17
C LEU A 195 17.02 0.20 0.53
N ILE A 196 16.79 0.19 -0.79
CA ILE A 196 16.21 -0.93 -1.54
C ILE A 196 17.31 -1.93 -1.93
N VAL A 197 17.16 -3.20 -1.54
CA VAL A 197 18.06 -4.29 -2.00
C VAL A 197 17.57 -4.90 -3.30
N VAL A 198 16.28 -5.23 -3.33
CA VAL A 198 15.62 -5.85 -4.46
C VAL A 198 14.65 -4.81 -4.97
N PRO A 199 14.87 -4.19 -6.13
CA PRO A 199 13.93 -3.23 -6.70
C PRO A 199 12.72 -3.97 -7.27
N TRP A 200 11.56 -3.33 -7.18
CA TRP A 200 10.36 -3.75 -7.88
C TRP A 200 10.58 -3.69 -9.40
N ARG A 201 10.04 -4.70 -10.10
CA ARG A 201 9.95 -4.80 -11.55
C ARG A 201 8.69 -5.60 -11.92
N PRO A 202 8.12 -5.46 -13.11
CA PRO A 202 6.87 -6.16 -13.48
C PRO A 202 6.93 -7.69 -13.35
N GLU A 203 8.11 -8.29 -13.41
CA GLU A 203 8.31 -9.75 -13.35
C GLU A 203 8.48 -10.27 -11.91
N ILE A 204 8.53 -9.39 -10.90
CA ILE A 204 8.71 -9.82 -9.51
C ILE A 204 7.47 -10.57 -9.03
N ALA A 205 7.69 -11.70 -8.36
CA ALA A 205 6.61 -12.42 -7.69
C ALA A 205 6.05 -11.58 -6.52
N PHE A 206 4.75 -11.73 -6.24
CA PHE A 206 4.06 -10.92 -5.25
C PHE A 206 4.61 -11.08 -3.83
N ASP A 207 4.85 -12.32 -3.40
CA ASP A 207 5.46 -12.65 -2.12
C ASP A 207 6.83 -11.97 -1.94
N THR A 208 7.64 -12.00 -2.99
CA THR A 208 8.97 -11.41 -3.05
C THR A 208 8.89 -9.89 -2.96
N ALA A 209 7.97 -9.26 -3.71
CA ALA A 209 7.75 -7.81 -3.64
C ALA A 209 7.28 -7.36 -2.27
N LEU A 210 6.39 -8.12 -1.64
CA LEU A 210 5.85 -7.80 -0.33
C LEU A 210 6.93 -7.92 0.77
N CYS A 211 7.74 -8.98 0.73
CA CYS A 211 8.91 -9.14 1.60
C CYS A 211 9.95 -8.03 1.39
N ALA A 212 10.23 -7.66 0.13
CA ALA A 212 11.15 -6.58 -0.20
C ALA A 212 10.64 -5.21 0.31
N ALA A 213 9.34 -4.93 0.13
CA ALA A 213 8.70 -3.73 0.68
C ALA A 213 8.77 -3.70 2.22
N LYS A 214 8.64 -4.86 2.90
CA LYS A 214 8.74 -4.96 4.37
C LYS A 214 10.16 -4.67 4.85
N SER A 215 11.16 -5.26 4.20
CA SER A 215 12.57 -4.98 4.50
C SER A 215 12.88 -3.51 4.26
N TRP A 216 12.42 -2.93 3.14
CA TRP A 216 12.59 -1.50 2.87
C TRP A 216 11.96 -0.61 3.97
N LEU A 217 10.73 -0.90 4.41
CA LEU A 217 10.09 -0.18 5.51
C LEU A 217 10.88 -0.28 6.82
N ASN A 218 11.40 -1.47 7.13
CA ASN A 218 12.23 -1.67 8.32
C ASN A 218 13.55 -0.89 8.25
N ARG A 219 14.15 -0.75 7.06
CA ARG A 219 15.35 0.07 6.85
C ARG A 219 15.08 1.56 6.97
N LEU A 220 13.93 2.04 6.47
CA LEU A 220 13.47 3.41 6.73
C LEU A 220 13.35 3.66 8.24
N ARG A 221 12.73 2.72 8.96
CA ARG A 221 12.64 2.79 10.43
C ARG A 221 14.01 2.82 11.08
N LEU A 222 14.92 1.95 10.65
CA LEU A 222 16.28 1.87 11.17
C LEU A 222 16.99 3.22 11.05
N VAL A 223 16.98 3.85 9.86
CA VAL A 223 17.69 5.12 9.66
C VAL A 223 17.08 6.31 10.38
N MET A 224 15.77 6.25 10.67
CA MET A 224 15.11 7.29 11.47
C MET A 224 15.30 7.10 12.96
N GLN A 225 15.58 5.88 13.42
CA GLN A 225 15.59 5.54 14.85
C GLN A 225 17.01 5.39 15.41
N LEU A 226 18.00 5.08 14.56
CA LEU A 226 19.39 4.83 14.94
C LEU A 226 20.34 5.85 14.27
N GLU A 227 20.13 7.14 14.54
CA GLU A 227 21.07 8.18 14.13
C GLU A 227 22.47 7.94 14.72
N PRO A 228 23.54 8.50 14.12
CA PRO A 228 24.89 8.30 14.62
C PRO A 228 25.03 8.59 16.12
N GLY A 229 25.67 7.66 16.85
CA GLY A 229 25.80 7.74 18.31
C GLY A 229 24.57 7.36 19.13
N THR A 230 23.46 6.94 18.51
CA THR A 230 22.26 6.47 19.22
C THR A 230 22.53 5.25 20.10
N ILE A 231 23.38 4.34 19.62
CA ILE A 231 23.86 3.20 20.39
C ILE A 231 25.18 3.61 21.05
N ALA A 232 25.13 4.01 22.32
CA ALA A 232 26.32 4.53 23.01
C ALA A 232 27.31 3.44 23.45
N ASP A 233 26.86 2.19 23.62
CA ASP A 233 27.69 1.07 24.06
C ASP A 233 27.32 -0.24 23.34
N SER A 234 28.28 -1.16 23.24
CA SER A 234 28.04 -2.51 22.67
C SER A 234 27.65 -3.55 23.73
N TRP A 235 27.53 -3.15 25.00
CA TRP A 235 27.42 -3.98 26.22
C TRP A 235 28.62 -4.89 26.51
N LEU A 236 29.08 -5.63 25.50
CA LEU A 236 30.20 -6.55 25.56
C LEU A 236 31.34 -6.01 24.68
N ARG A 237 32.58 -6.34 25.04
CA ARG A 237 33.76 -5.86 24.33
C ARG A 237 33.93 -6.60 23.00
N PRO A 238 34.37 -5.93 21.91
CA PRO A 238 34.90 -6.65 20.75
C PRO A 238 36.05 -7.56 21.19
N GLY A 239 36.32 -8.61 20.43
CA GLY A 239 37.41 -9.52 20.74
C GLY A 239 37.52 -10.67 19.76
N GLU A 240 38.37 -11.64 20.10
CA GLU A 240 38.60 -12.82 19.30
C GLU A 240 38.43 -14.08 20.14
N ALA A 241 37.87 -15.12 19.53
CA ALA A 241 37.83 -16.45 20.12
C ALA A 241 37.91 -17.50 19.02
N MET A 242 38.75 -18.51 19.21
CA MET A 242 38.91 -19.63 18.27
C MET A 242 39.18 -19.18 16.81
N GLY A 243 39.95 -18.10 16.63
CA GLY A 243 40.30 -17.55 15.31
C GLY A 243 39.15 -16.81 14.61
N LEU A 244 38.06 -16.48 15.32
CA LEU A 244 36.98 -15.64 14.85
C LEU A 244 36.96 -14.30 15.60
N THR A 245 36.71 -13.22 14.87
CA THR A 245 36.62 -11.86 15.41
C THR A 245 35.15 -11.47 15.62
N PHE A 246 34.84 -10.89 16.77
CA PHE A 246 33.51 -10.42 17.17
C PHE A 246 33.49 -8.90 17.14
N VAL A 247 32.77 -8.35 16.16
CA VAL A 247 32.72 -6.90 15.90
C VAL A 247 31.32 -6.38 16.23
N PRO A 248 31.14 -5.47 17.20
CA PRO A 248 29.83 -4.90 17.51
C PRO A 248 29.32 -4.09 16.31
N LEU A 249 28.01 -4.13 16.09
CA LEU A 249 27.30 -3.32 15.10
C LEU A 249 26.58 -2.20 15.84
N ILE A 250 27.21 -1.04 15.88
CA ILE A 250 26.79 0.11 16.69
C ILE A 250 26.07 1.13 15.80
N GLU A 251 26.59 1.33 14.59
CA GLU A 251 26.09 2.32 13.67
C GLU A 251 25.06 1.73 12.70
N GLN A 252 24.11 2.55 12.28
CA GLN A 252 23.08 2.14 11.31
C GLN A 252 23.67 1.59 10.02
N SER A 253 24.75 2.17 9.50
CA SER A 253 25.41 1.74 8.28
C SER A 253 26.01 0.34 8.43
N GLU A 254 26.63 0.06 9.58
CA GLU A 254 27.20 -1.26 9.88
C GLU A 254 26.12 -2.35 9.91
N ILE A 255 24.95 -2.04 10.48
CA ILE A 255 23.81 -2.96 10.53
C ILE A 255 23.25 -3.20 9.12
N LEU A 256 23.10 -2.15 8.30
CA LEU A 256 22.62 -2.27 6.92
C LEU A 256 23.61 -3.07 6.04
N GLU A 257 24.90 -2.81 6.18
CA GLU A 257 25.94 -3.56 5.48
C GLU A 257 25.97 -5.03 5.92
N GLU A 258 25.84 -5.31 7.21
CA GLU A 258 25.74 -6.67 7.73
C GLU A 258 24.51 -7.37 7.14
N ALA A 259 23.33 -6.74 7.19
CA ALA A 259 22.09 -7.27 6.63
C ALA A 259 22.24 -7.62 5.14
N GLN A 260 22.88 -6.75 4.37
CA GLN A 260 23.13 -6.96 2.95
C GLN A 260 24.12 -8.11 2.69
N ALA A 261 25.27 -8.12 3.36
CA ALA A 261 26.28 -9.15 3.14
C ALA A 261 25.82 -10.54 3.60
N MET A 262 25.13 -10.59 4.74
CA MET A 262 24.60 -11.82 5.31
C MET A 262 23.25 -12.23 4.71
N GLN A 263 22.61 -11.35 3.93
CA GLN A 263 21.26 -11.56 3.39
C GLN A 263 20.29 -12.03 4.47
N ASN A 264 20.39 -11.40 5.65
CA ASN A 264 19.64 -11.75 6.84
C ASN A 264 18.79 -10.56 7.31
N CYS A 265 18.12 -10.72 8.44
CA CYS A 265 17.14 -9.76 8.95
C CYS A 265 17.69 -8.80 10.00
N ALA A 266 18.99 -8.49 9.97
CA ALA A 266 19.60 -7.54 10.90
C ALA A 266 18.96 -6.14 10.81
N ASP A 267 18.43 -5.76 9.64
CA ASP A 267 17.73 -4.49 9.40
C ASP A 267 16.38 -4.35 10.15
N GLN A 268 15.90 -5.40 10.81
CA GLN A 268 14.63 -5.42 11.56
C GLN A 268 14.79 -5.12 13.05
N TYR A 269 16.03 -5.00 13.49
CA TYR A 269 16.36 -4.86 14.90
C TYR A 269 16.21 -3.43 15.43
N ALA A 270 15.82 -2.47 14.60
CA ALA A 270 15.72 -1.05 14.96
C ALA A 270 15.02 -0.81 16.31
N ASP A 271 13.80 -1.33 16.51
CA ASP A 271 13.06 -1.15 17.77
C ASP A 271 13.75 -1.80 18.97
N ARG A 272 14.28 -3.02 18.78
CA ARG A 272 14.94 -3.77 19.86
C ARG A 272 16.26 -3.12 20.27
N LEU A 273 17.01 -2.59 19.32
CA LEU A 273 18.24 -1.84 19.56
C LEU A 273 17.92 -0.51 20.25
N ALA A 274 16.94 0.22 19.74
CA ALA A 274 16.52 1.52 20.26
C ALA A 274 16.02 1.45 21.69
N ARG A 275 15.32 0.37 22.07
CA ARG A 275 14.82 0.14 23.44
C ARG A 275 15.81 -0.59 24.35
N GLU A 276 17.05 -0.76 23.93
CA GLU A 276 18.07 -1.49 24.69
C GLU A 276 17.66 -2.92 25.07
N LYS A 277 16.95 -3.60 24.17
CA LYS A 277 16.58 -5.02 24.33
C LYS A 277 17.64 -5.98 23.78
N CYS A 278 18.55 -5.49 22.96
CA CYS A 278 19.65 -6.29 22.42
C CYS A 278 20.83 -5.43 21.93
N ARG A 279 21.93 -6.13 21.60
CA ARG A 279 23.06 -5.66 20.78
C ARG A 279 23.39 -6.71 19.72
N LEU A 280 23.87 -6.24 18.58
CA LEU A 280 24.28 -7.10 17.47
C LEU A 280 25.79 -7.11 17.31
N PHE A 281 26.32 -8.26 16.92
CA PHE A 281 27.72 -8.47 16.59
C PHE A 281 27.84 -9.21 15.26
N SER A 282 28.79 -8.81 14.44
CA SER A 282 29.24 -9.55 13.27
C SER A 282 30.37 -10.49 13.69
N ILE A 283 30.23 -11.79 13.39
CA ILE A 283 31.27 -12.79 13.58
C ILE A 283 32.01 -12.97 12.26
N ARG A 284 33.32 -12.73 12.26
CA ARG A 284 34.13 -12.66 11.05
C ARG A 284 35.35 -13.58 11.12
N ARG A 285 35.83 -13.98 9.95
CA ARG A 285 37.16 -14.58 9.74
C ARG A 285 37.88 -13.76 8.68
N GLY A 286 38.80 -12.91 9.11
CA GLY A 286 39.37 -11.86 8.25
C GLY A 286 38.27 -10.94 7.72
N ALA A 287 38.21 -10.77 6.40
CA ALA A 287 37.18 -9.95 5.74
C ALA A 287 35.81 -10.65 5.61
N SER A 288 35.74 -11.97 5.79
CA SER A 288 34.52 -12.74 5.57
C SER A 288 33.59 -12.71 6.78
N ARG A 289 32.34 -12.29 6.58
CA ARG A 289 31.25 -12.36 7.57
C ARG A 289 30.67 -13.78 7.58
N LEU A 290 30.64 -14.43 8.75
CA LEU A 290 30.23 -15.83 8.89
C LEU A 290 28.87 -15.98 9.60
N ALA A 291 28.59 -15.13 10.59
CA ALA A 291 27.34 -15.12 11.32
C ALA A 291 27.06 -13.75 11.94
N THR A 292 25.78 -13.48 12.21
CA THR A 292 25.34 -12.35 13.02
C THR A 292 24.83 -12.90 14.36
N LEU A 293 25.33 -12.30 15.44
CA LEU A 293 25.07 -12.67 16.82
C LEU A 293 24.22 -11.60 17.50
N GLU A 294 23.16 -12.02 18.16
CA GLU A 294 22.33 -11.18 19.02
C GLU A 294 22.63 -11.50 20.49
N ILE A 295 22.94 -10.45 21.24
CA ILE A 295 23.08 -10.49 22.70
C ILE A 295 21.89 -9.77 23.31
N GLY A 296 21.21 -10.42 24.26
CA GLY A 296 20.04 -9.90 24.95
C GLY A 296 19.95 -10.39 26.39
N PRO A 297 18.92 -9.97 27.13
CA PRO A 297 18.66 -10.49 28.47
C PRO A 297 18.43 -12.00 28.47
N HIS A 298 18.99 -12.70 29.44
CA HIS A 298 18.77 -14.12 29.65
C HIS A 298 17.29 -14.36 30.05
N PRO A 299 16.59 -15.33 29.44
CA PRO A 299 15.14 -15.50 29.63
C PRO A 299 14.74 -15.92 31.05
N ARG A 300 15.69 -16.46 31.84
CA ARG A 300 15.42 -16.99 33.20
C ARG A 300 16.22 -16.30 34.29
N GLU A 301 17.27 -15.56 33.95
CA GLU A 301 18.20 -14.98 34.93
C GLU A 301 18.21 -13.46 34.74
N THR A 302 17.44 -12.78 35.57
CA THR A 302 17.30 -11.33 35.51
C THR A 302 18.65 -10.65 35.65
N GLY A 303 18.96 -9.78 34.69
CA GLY A 303 20.19 -9.01 34.69
C GLY A 303 21.42 -9.78 34.20
N VAL A 304 21.26 -10.98 33.64
CA VAL A 304 22.35 -11.70 32.94
C VAL A 304 22.16 -11.55 31.44
N LEU A 305 23.24 -11.28 30.70
CA LEU A 305 23.24 -11.25 29.24
C LEU A 305 23.54 -12.65 28.67
N ALA A 306 22.89 -12.97 27.56
CA ALA A 306 23.03 -14.26 26.88
C ALA A 306 22.97 -14.11 25.37
N ILE A 307 23.43 -15.15 24.67
CA ILE A 307 23.19 -15.32 23.23
C ILE A 307 21.71 -15.62 23.04
N THR A 308 20.95 -14.66 22.52
CA THR A 308 19.53 -14.83 22.22
C THR A 308 19.30 -15.38 20.82
N GLN A 309 20.19 -15.06 19.89
CA GLN A 309 20.16 -15.58 18.52
C GLN A 309 21.56 -15.62 17.91
N LEU A 310 21.83 -16.64 17.10
CA LEU A 310 23.03 -16.75 16.28
C LEU A 310 22.66 -17.34 14.91
N LYS A 311 22.84 -16.54 13.84
CA LYS A 311 22.41 -16.90 12.49
C LYS A 311 23.52 -16.71 11.47
N ALA A 312 23.68 -17.69 10.60
CA ALA A 312 24.52 -17.58 9.41
C ALA A 312 23.79 -16.83 8.29
N ARG A 313 24.40 -16.83 7.10
CA ARG A 313 23.83 -16.22 5.89
C ARG A 313 22.41 -16.75 5.62
N HIS A 314 21.51 -15.91 5.10
CA HIS A 314 20.11 -16.25 4.83
C HIS A 314 19.29 -16.67 6.06
N ASN A 315 19.66 -16.21 7.25
CA ASN A 315 19.06 -16.64 8.53
C ASN A 315 19.17 -18.15 8.79
N MET A 316 20.12 -18.84 8.15
CA MET A 316 20.39 -20.25 8.40
C MET A 316 20.98 -20.48 9.80
N PRO A 317 20.84 -21.68 10.37
CA PRO A 317 21.55 -22.03 11.60
C PRO A 317 23.06 -21.87 11.44
N ALA A 318 23.73 -21.28 12.44
CA ALA A 318 25.18 -21.24 12.48
C ALA A 318 25.77 -22.63 12.75
N SER A 319 26.99 -22.89 12.28
CA SER A 319 27.70 -24.15 12.52
C SER A 319 28.06 -24.31 14.01
N VAL A 320 28.32 -25.55 14.43
CA VAL A 320 28.76 -25.87 15.80
C VAL A 320 30.05 -25.12 16.16
N GLU A 321 30.99 -24.99 15.22
CA GLU A 321 32.23 -24.24 15.40
C GLU A 321 31.96 -22.76 15.76
N ILE A 322 31.01 -22.13 15.06
CA ILE A 322 30.63 -20.73 15.33
C ILE A 322 29.94 -20.62 16.71
N TRP A 323 29.11 -21.58 17.09
CA TRP A 323 28.53 -21.63 18.44
C TRP A 323 29.58 -21.78 19.54
N GLN A 324 30.55 -22.68 19.36
CA GLN A 324 31.64 -22.89 20.30
C GLN A 324 32.48 -21.61 20.46
N ALA A 325 32.83 -20.96 19.34
CA ALA A 325 33.55 -19.69 19.35
C ALA A 325 32.75 -18.59 20.07
N ALA A 326 31.43 -18.49 19.82
CA ALA A 326 30.58 -17.48 20.47
C ALA A 326 30.49 -17.68 21.99
N HIS A 327 30.36 -18.92 22.46
CA HIS A 327 30.38 -19.21 23.90
C HIS A 327 31.76 -18.98 24.52
N ALA A 328 32.84 -19.35 23.82
CA ALA A 328 34.21 -19.08 24.27
C ALA A 328 34.47 -17.56 24.39
N TRP A 329 34.05 -16.77 23.41
CA TRP A 329 34.10 -15.31 23.47
C TRP A 329 33.27 -14.76 24.63
N LEU A 330 32.03 -15.23 24.80
CA LEU A 330 31.14 -14.78 25.88
C LEU A 330 31.74 -15.04 27.28
N ALA A 331 32.41 -16.18 27.47
CA ALA A 331 33.07 -16.54 28.72
C ALA A 331 34.22 -15.59 29.11
N THR A 332 34.78 -14.83 28.16
CA THR A 332 35.82 -13.83 28.43
C THR A 332 35.28 -12.47 28.86
N GLN A 333 33.95 -12.28 28.84
CA GLN A 333 33.34 -10.97 29.02
C GLN A 333 33.22 -10.60 30.51
N PRO A 334 33.77 -9.46 30.95
CA PRO A 334 33.71 -9.04 32.35
C PRO A 334 32.33 -8.49 32.77
N GLY A 335 31.44 -8.20 31.82
CA GLY A 335 30.19 -7.45 32.01
C GLY A 335 28.91 -8.24 31.73
N LEU A 336 28.90 -9.56 31.97
CA LEU A 336 27.71 -10.39 31.72
C LEU A 336 26.52 -10.05 32.63
N LYS A 337 26.77 -9.46 33.81
CA LYS A 337 25.72 -8.93 34.67
C LYS A 337 25.44 -7.48 34.31
N ARG A 338 24.25 -7.23 33.76
CA ARG A 338 23.73 -5.91 33.44
C ARG A 338 22.26 -5.84 33.83
N LEU A 339 21.94 -5.03 34.83
CA LEU A 339 20.56 -4.77 35.18
C LEU A 339 19.86 -4.07 33.99
N PRO A 340 18.66 -4.52 33.58
CA PRO A 340 17.91 -3.81 32.56
C PRO A 340 17.59 -2.40 33.07
N PRO A 341 17.55 -1.39 32.19
CA PRO A 341 17.15 -0.05 32.60
C PRO A 341 15.72 -0.11 33.17
N MET A 342 15.48 0.57 34.30
CA MET A 342 14.14 0.60 34.92
C MET A 342 13.08 1.19 33.99
N VAL A 343 13.50 2.13 33.13
CA VAL A 343 12.67 2.74 32.10
C VAL A 343 13.42 2.59 30.78
N ALA A 344 12.79 1.96 29.79
CA ALA A 344 13.39 1.85 28.47
C ALA A 344 13.57 3.26 27.87
N PRO A 345 14.72 3.55 27.23
CA PRO A 345 14.91 4.84 26.59
C PRO A 345 13.86 5.04 25.50
N GLU A 346 13.16 6.17 25.56
CA GLU A 346 12.22 6.55 24.53
C GLU A 346 12.99 7.19 23.38
N ARG A 347 13.17 6.43 22.31
CA ARG A 347 13.81 6.91 21.08
C ARG A 347 12.74 7.07 20.01
N ALA A 348 12.28 8.32 19.85
CA ALA A 348 11.32 8.69 18.83
C ALA A 348 11.91 8.49 17.42
N LEU A 349 11.04 8.33 16.43
CA LEU A 349 11.46 8.32 15.03
C LEU A 349 11.78 9.75 14.60
N ASN A 350 12.90 9.95 13.91
CA ASN A 350 13.28 11.27 13.43
C ASN A 350 12.35 11.76 12.30
N SER A 351 11.48 12.71 12.63
CA SER A 351 10.53 13.34 11.70
C SER A 351 11.17 14.08 10.54
N LYS A 352 12.37 14.64 10.73
CA LYS A 352 13.11 15.32 9.65
C LYS A 352 13.58 14.30 8.63
N VAL A 353 14.21 13.20 9.09
CA VAL A 353 14.66 12.11 8.22
C VAL A 353 13.49 11.49 7.46
N TRP A 354 12.34 11.26 8.09
CA TRP A 354 11.12 10.82 7.39
C TRP A 354 10.67 11.78 6.30
N THR A 355 10.64 13.06 6.62
CA THR A 355 10.23 14.10 5.66
C THR A 355 11.18 14.10 4.47
N ASP A 356 12.48 14.15 4.70
CA ASP A 356 13.50 14.14 3.65
C ASP A 356 13.41 12.86 2.78
N LEU A 357 13.19 11.69 3.41
CA LEU A 357 13.05 10.42 2.72
C LEU A 357 11.78 10.35 1.87
N MET A 358 10.66 10.93 2.32
CA MET A 358 9.36 10.83 1.66
C MET A 358 9.07 11.99 0.69
N GLU A 359 9.78 13.10 0.81
CA GLU A 359 9.54 14.33 0.03
C GLU A 359 9.49 14.08 -1.49
N PRO A 360 10.43 13.34 -2.12
CA PRO A 360 10.38 13.09 -3.57
C PRO A 360 9.09 12.40 -4.01
N TYR A 361 8.62 11.42 -3.23
CA TYR A 361 7.37 10.71 -3.51
C TYR A 361 6.16 11.63 -3.33
N ARG A 362 6.11 12.39 -2.22
CA ARG A 362 4.99 13.31 -1.93
C ARG A 362 4.85 14.40 -2.98
N GLN A 363 5.95 15.01 -3.42
CA GLN A 363 5.94 16.02 -4.48
C GLN A 363 5.36 15.49 -5.79
N ARG A 364 5.67 14.23 -6.13
CA ARG A 364 5.23 13.59 -7.38
C ARG A 364 3.82 13.00 -7.31
N LYS A 365 3.31 12.75 -6.11
CA LYS A 365 2.08 11.97 -5.87
C LYS A 365 1.04 12.76 -5.08
N ASN A 366 0.95 14.06 -5.33
CA ASN A 366 -0.05 14.96 -4.75
C ASN A 366 -0.12 14.87 -3.21
N GLY A 367 1.03 14.80 -2.55
CA GLY A 367 1.16 14.72 -1.10
C GLY A 367 1.17 13.30 -0.53
N ALA A 368 0.73 12.29 -1.28
CA ALA A 368 0.67 10.88 -0.85
C ALA A 368 0.05 10.72 0.56
N ASP A 369 -1.18 11.20 0.74
CA ASP A 369 -1.92 11.23 2.02
C ASP A 369 -2.23 9.85 2.62
N TRP A 370 -2.03 8.79 1.84
CA TRP A 370 -2.08 7.40 2.29
C TRP A 370 -0.87 6.96 3.12
N LEU A 371 0.21 7.75 3.15
CA LEU A 371 1.32 7.58 4.08
C LEU A 371 1.25 8.60 5.21
N PRO A 372 1.66 8.25 6.45
CA PRO A 372 1.61 9.17 7.57
C PRO A 372 2.50 10.39 7.32
N SER A 373 1.99 11.59 7.61
CA SER A 373 2.78 12.83 7.54
C SER A 373 3.91 12.85 8.56
N ILE A 374 3.66 12.28 9.75
CA ILE A 374 4.58 12.22 10.91
C ILE A 374 4.88 10.76 11.25
N PRO A 375 6.16 10.37 11.40
CA PRO A 375 6.54 9.00 11.74
C PRO A 375 6.36 8.77 13.25
N THR A 376 5.24 8.18 13.66
CA THR A 376 5.08 7.72 15.05
C THR A 376 5.22 6.21 15.14
N GLN A 377 5.53 5.69 16.33
CA GLN A 377 5.55 4.24 16.57
C GLN A 377 4.20 3.60 16.24
N VAL A 378 3.09 4.30 16.54
CA VAL A 378 1.72 3.86 16.21
C VAL A 378 1.48 3.85 14.70
N ALA A 379 1.96 4.88 13.98
CA ALA A 379 1.84 4.92 12.52
C ALA A 379 2.60 3.76 11.86
N PHE A 380 3.83 3.47 12.30
CA PHE A 380 4.62 2.34 11.79
C PHE A 380 3.99 0.99 12.14
N ALA A 381 3.48 0.82 13.36
CA ALA A 381 2.76 -0.39 13.75
C ALA A 381 1.51 -0.61 12.88
N ARG A 382 0.83 0.47 12.47
CA ARG A 382 -0.30 0.40 11.54
C ARG A 382 0.13 0.00 10.12
N LEU A 383 1.22 0.57 9.60
CA LEU A 383 1.77 0.17 8.29
C LEU A 383 2.17 -1.31 8.29
N ASP A 384 2.81 -1.78 9.36
CA ASP A 384 3.18 -3.18 9.55
C ASP A 384 1.96 -4.12 9.62
N SER A 385 0.91 -3.69 10.33
CA SER A 385 -0.35 -4.41 10.41
C SER A 385 -1.06 -4.49 9.06
N ASP A 386 -1.14 -3.36 8.33
CA ASP A 386 -1.76 -3.29 7.01
C ASP A 386 -1.00 -4.19 6.00
N MET A 387 0.34 -4.25 6.07
CA MET A 387 1.14 -5.20 5.27
C MET A 387 0.94 -6.67 5.66
N THR A 388 0.80 -6.96 6.94
CA THR A 388 0.52 -8.32 7.43
C THR A 388 -0.87 -8.78 6.99
N ASP A 389 -1.86 -7.88 6.99
CA ASP A 389 -3.19 -8.16 6.46
C ASP A 389 -3.14 -8.41 4.95
N LEU A 390 -2.35 -7.64 4.21
CA LEU A 390 -2.10 -7.87 2.79
C LEU A 390 -1.48 -9.25 2.52
N ALA A 391 -0.45 -9.63 3.28
CA ALA A 391 0.20 -10.94 3.16
C ALA A 391 -0.82 -12.08 3.37
N ARG A 392 -1.66 -11.96 4.42
CA ARG A 392 -2.72 -12.93 4.73
C ARG A 392 -3.73 -13.06 3.59
N ARG A 393 -4.21 -11.92 3.06
CA ARG A 393 -5.20 -11.89 1.96
C ARG A 393 -4.66 -12.49 0.68
N ALA A 394 -3.37 -12.34 0.42
CA ALA A 394 -2.70 -12.91 -0.74
C ALA A 394 -2.23 -14.36 -0.55
N GLY A 395 -2.49 -14.98 0.61
CA GLY A 395 -2.06 -16.35 0.90
C GLY A 395 -0.55 -16.53 1.03
N VAL A 396 0.19 -15.47 1.39
CA VAL A 396 1.65 -15.53 1.59
C VAL A 396 1.92 -16.22 2.93
N THR A 397 2.38 -17.48 2.87
CA THR A 397 2.64 -18.33 4.04
C THR A 397 4.03 -18.11 4.64
N SER A 398 4.99 -17.69 3.82
CA SER A 398 6.35 -17.33 4.20
C SER A 398 6.46 -15.86 4.64
N TRP A 399 5.40 -15.34 5.28
CA TRP A 399 5.46 -14.04 5.95
C TRP A 399 6.35 -14.18 7.17
N LEU A 400 7.64 -14.02 6.93
CA LEU A 400 8.62 -13.90 7.99
C LEU A 400 8.12 -12.76 8.91
N PHE A 401 8.19 -12.96 10.23
CA PHE A 401 7.90 -11.98 11.30
C PHE A 401 6.41 -11.84 11.71
N THR A 402 6.01 -12.65 12.69
CA THR A 402 5.08 -12.24 13.77
C THR A 402 5.85 -11.80 14.99
#